data_AF-A0A970Y0N1-F1
#
_entry.id   AF-A0A970Y0N1-F1
#
_cell.length_a   1.000
_cell.length_b   1.000
_cell.length_c   1.000
_cell.angle_alpha   90.00
_cell.angle_beta   90.00
_cell.angle_gamma   90.00
#
_symmetry.space_group_name_H-M   'P 1'
#
loop_
_entity.id
_entity.type
_entity.pdbx_description
1 polymer ?
#
loop_
_entity_poly.entity_id
_entity_poly.type
_entity_poly.pdbx_seq_one_letter_code
_entity_poly.pdbx_strand_id
1 'polypeptide(L)'
;MKLYIRLYGTVWVSFFSCVLISRWLGAYVGASVHALLGTVLLVLTLANARTLAALPVPARLKRVSRVTAGFAVFQAAGGLALGVSARLVPALPVVPSLLYGAHVVCALAILAQASSVATAYDMWEEREFREQA
;
A
#
# COMPACT_ATOMS: atom_id res chain seq x y z
N MET A 1 15.39 -11.24 3.30
CA MET A 1 14.59 -11.36 2.05
C MET A 1 15.18 -10.43 1.01
N LYS A 2 15.35 -10.88 -0.24
CA LYS A 2 15.83 -10.02 -1.34
C LYS A 2 14.84 -8.87 -1.56
N LEU A 3 15.33 -7.70 -1.96
CA LEU A 3 14.50 -6.50 -2.02
C LEU A 3 13.38 -6.61 -3.06
N TYR A 4 13.65 -7.14 -4.26
CA TYR A 4 12.61 -7.33 -5.29
C TYR A 4 11.44 -8.19 -4.78
N ILE A 5 11.72 -9.27 -4.04
CA ILE A 5 10.68 -10.13 -3.44
C ILE A 5 9.78 -9.30 -2.50
N ARG A 6 10.38 -8.39 -1.72
CA ARG A 6 9.61 -7.52 -0.82
C ARG A 6 8.80 -6.45 -1.55
N LEU A 7 9.34 -5.91 -2.64
CA LEU A 7 8.65 -4.93 -3.48
C LEU A 7 7.43 -5.58 -4.16
N TYR A 8 7.60 -6.73 -4.83
CA TYR A 8 6.49 -7.48 -5.39
C TYR A 8 5.52 -8.02 -4.32
N GLY A 9 6.03 -8.42 -3.16
CA GLY A 9 5.19 -8.77 -2.01
C GLY A 9 4.30 -7.62 -1.56
N THR A 10 4.77 -6.37 -1.66
CA THR A 10 3.96 -5.18 -1.34
C THR A 10 2.81 -5.01 -2.33
N VAL A 11 3.05 -5.27 -3.62
CA VAL A 11 2.01 -5.27 -4.66
C VAL A 11 0.91 -6.28 -4.32
N TRP A 12 1.31 -7.53 -4.05
CA TRP A 12 0.36 -8.59 -3.74
C TRP A 12 -0.42 -8.33 -2.46
N VAL A 13 0.26 -7.92 -1.38
CA VAL A 13 -0.42 -7.57 -0.12
C VAL A 13 -1.43 -6.43 -0.36
N SER A 14 -1.04 -5.40 -1.11
CA SER A 14 -1.96 -4.30 -1.47
C SER A 14 -3.15 -4.79 -2.29
N PHE A 15 -2.93 -5.65 -3.29
CA PHE A 15 -3.99 -6.22 -4.12
C PHE A 15 -4.98 -7.06 -3.30
N PHE A 16 -4.49 -7.98 -2.47
CA PHE A 16 -5.35 -8.81 -1.61
C PHE A 16 -6.12 -7.97 -0.59
N SER A 17 -5.47 -6.94 -0.03
CA SER A 17 -6.11 -6.00 0.88
C SER A 17 -7.21 -5.17 0.21
N CYS A 18 -7.06 -4.80 -1.07
CA CYS A 18 -8.03 -3.99 -1.80
C CYS A 18 -9.18 -4.79 -2.42
N VAL A 19 -8.89 -5.93 -3.04
CA VAL A 19 -9.80 -6.59 -3.99
C VAL A 19 -10.46 -7.84 -3.39
N LEU A 20 -9.69 -8.66 -2.68
CA LEU A 20 -10.12 -10.03 -2.39
C LEU A 20 -10.81 -10.20 -1.04
N ILE A 21 -10.39 -9.47 -0.01
CA ILE A 21 -10.89 -9.75 1.34
C ILE A 21 -12.30 -9.17 1.57
N SER A 22 -12.58 -8.00 1.01
CA SER A 22 -13.83 -7.26 1.26
C SER A 22 -15.08 -7.97 0.71
N ARG A 23 -14.93 -8.89 -0.25
CA ARG A 23 -16.05 -9.56 -0.92
C ARG A 23 -16.27 -11.02 -0.53
N TRP A 24 -15.24 -11.74 -0.11
CA TRP A 24 -15.30 -13.22 -0.04
C TRP A 24 -15.29 -13.81 1.36
N LEU A 25 -14.82 -13.08 2.38
CA LEU A 25 -14.63 -13.60 3.75
C LEU A 25 -15.75 -13.21 4.73
N GLY A 26 -16.78 -12.49 4.28
CA GLY A 26 -17.82 -11.94 5.16
C GLY A 26 -17.29 -10.85 6.10
N ALA A 27 -18.18 -10.15 6.80
CA ALA A 27 -17.80 -8.93 7.55
C ALA A 27 -16.85 -9.22 8.74
N TYR A 28 -17.08 -10.30 9.49
CA TYR A 28 -16.33 -10.60 10.71
C TYR A 28 -14.88 -11.04 10.44
N VAL A 29 -14.69 -12.03 9.55
CA VAL A 29 -13.36 -12.52 9.19
C VAL A 29 -12.69 -11.52 8.24
N GLY A 30 -13.43 -10.98 7.27
CA GLY A 30 -12.93 -10.04 6.29
C GLY A 30 -12.34 -8.78 6.92
N ALA A 31 -13.01 -8.15 7.89
CA ALA A 31 -12.50 -6.95 8.53
C ALA A 31 -11.18 -7.21 9.29
N SER A 32 -11.10 -8.32 10.01
CA SER A 32 -9.90 -8.68 10.79
C SER A 32 -8.70 -8.99 9.89
N VAL A 33 -8.93 -9.75 8.81
CA VAL A 33 -7.88 -10.07 7.83
C VAL A 33 -7.46 -8.82 7.05
N HIS A 34 -8.40 -7.93 6.69
CA HIS A 34 -8.11 -6.66 6.02
C HIS A 34 -7.24 -5.75 6.90
N ALA A 35 -7.58 -5.62 8.19
CA ALA A 35 -6.78 -4.84 9.13
C ALA A 35 -5.35 -5.41 9.32
N LEU A 36 -5.23 -6.74 9.38
CA LEU A 36 -3.94 -7.42 9.44
C LEU A 36 -3.11 -7.14 8.19
N LEU A 37 -3.68 -7.33 6.99
CA LEU A 37 -2.98 -7.02 5.74
C LEU A 37 -2.60 -5.54 5.61
N GLY A 38 -3.47 -4.62 6.03
CA GLY A 38 -3.17 -3.20 6.08
C GLY A 38 -1.98 -2.88 6.98
N THR A 39 -1.87 -3.56 8.13
CA THR A 39 -0.72 -3.43 9.05
C THR A 39 0.55 -3.97 8.41
N VAL A 40 0.49 -5.15 7.77
CA VAL A 40 1.62 -5.71 7.02
C VAL A 40 2.06 -4.77 5.89
N LEU A 41 1.11 -4.21 5.14
CA LEU A 41 1.37 -3.25 4.07
C LEU A 41 2.08 -1.99 4.57
N LEU A 42 1.64 -1.45 5.71
CA LEU A 42 2.29 -0.31 6.36
C LEU A 42 3.76 -0.63 6.71
N VAL A 43 4.01 -1.78 7.33
CA VAL A 43 5.37 -2.19 7.69
C VAL A 43 6.25 -2.37 6.44
N LEU A 44 5.72 -3.05 5.41
CA LEU A 44 6.44 -3.30 4.16
C LEU A 44 6.80 -2.00 3.43
N THR A 45 5.86 -1.08 3.28
CA THR A 45 6.08 0.20 2.58
C THR A 45 7.10 1.07 3.30
N LEU A 46 7.05 1.16 4.64
CA LEU A 46 8.06 1.86 5.44
C LEU A 46 9.45 1.21 5.33
N ALA A 47 9.52 -0.13 5.40
CA ALA A 47 10.78 -0.86 5.27
C ALA A 47 11.40 -0.71 3.87
N ASN A 48 10.57 -0.74 2.82
CA ASN A 48 10.98 -0.52 1.44
C ASN A 48 11.54 0.89 1.25
N ALA A 49 10.83 1.93 1.70
CA ALA A 49 11.28 3.30 1.59
C ALA A 49 12.64 3.53 2.27
N ARG A 50 12.82 2.98 3.48
CA ARG A 50 14.10 3.05 4.21
C ARG A 50 15.23 2.33 3.47
N THR A 51 14.97 1.13 2.96
CA THR A 51 15.99 0.34 2.26
C THR A 51 16.40 1.02 0.95
N LEU A 52 15.43 1.47 0.16
CA LEU A 52 15.69 2.15 -1.11
C LEU A 52 16.41 3.50 -0.92
N ALA A 53 16.17 4.19 0.20
CA ALA A 53 16.90 5.42 0.51
C ALA A 53 18.42 5.19 0.62
N ALA A 54 18.82 4.05 1.19
CA ALA A 54 20.22 3.67 1.41
C ALA A 54 20.92 3.11 0.15
N LEU A 55 20.18 2.72 -0.90
CA LEU A 55 20.74 2.13 -2.10
C LEU A 55 21.07 3.19 -3.18
N PRO A 56 22.02 2.92 -4.10
CA PRO A 56 22.36 3.80 -5.23
C PRO A 56 21.33 3.69 -6.38
N VAL A 57 20.04 3.62 -6.05
CA VAL A 57 18.93 3.58 -7.02
C VAL A 57 18.55 5.00 -7.49
N PRO A 58 17.86 5.13 -8.64
CA PRO A 58 17.41 6.43 -9.15
C PRO A 58 16.58 7.23 -8.13
N ALA A 59 16.80 8.53 -8.05
CA ALA A 59 16.11 9.41 -7.10
C ALA A 59 14.57 9.39 -7.25
N ARG A 60 14.06 9.17 -8.47
CA ARG A 60 12.62 9.03 -8.74
C ARG A 60 12.04 7.84 -7.96
N LEU A 61 12.72 6.70 -7.94
CA LEU A 61 12.27 5.49 -7.26
C LEU A 61 12.20 5.71 -5.74
N LYS A 62 13.22 6.37 -5.16
CA LYS A 62 13.21 6.78 -3.74
C LYS A 62 12.03 7.68 -3.40
N ARG A 63 11.74 8.65 -4.27
CA ARG A 63 10.65 9.62 -4.10
C ARG A 63 9.29 8.92 -4.11
N VAL A 64 9.03 8.08 -5.12
CA VAL A 64 7.76 7.35 -5.23
C VAL A 64 7.60 6.42 -4.03
N SER A 65 8.60 5.62 -3.69
CA SER A 65 8.53 4.71 -2.53
C SER A 65 8.25 5.44 -1.21
N ARG A 66 8.85 6.62 -0.99
CA ARG A 66 8.56 7.45 0.19
C ARG A 66 7.13 7.98 0.20
N VAL A 67 6.61 8.43 -0.95
CA VAL A 67 5.20 8.86 -1.07
C VAL A 67 4.26 7.69 -0.82
N THR A 68 4.56 6.50 -1.34
CA THR A 68 3.79 5.28 -1.09
C THR A 68 3.72 4.94 0.40
N ALA A 69 4.84 5.06 1.12
CA ALA A 69 4.86 4.89 2.58
C ALA A 69 4.00 5.94 3.30
N GLY A 70 4.03 7.20 2.86
CA GLY A 70 3.16 8.25 3.37
C GLY A 70 1.67 7.94 3.16
N PHE A 71 1.30 7.45 1.97
CA PHE A 71 -0.05 6.98 1.70
C PHE A 71 -0.42 5.77 2.57
N ALA A 72 0.48 4.82 2.82
CA ALA A 72 0.20 3.71 3.72
C ALA A 72 -0.09 4.16 5.16
N VAL A 73 0.63 5.17 5.66
CA VAL A 73 0.34 5.80 6.98
C VAL A 73 -1.04 6.45 6.97
N PHE A 74 -1.33 7.26 5.95
CA PHE A 74 -2.64 7.91 5.80
C PHE A 74 -3.77 6.88 5.69
N GLN A 75 -3.57 5.80 4.93
CA GLN A 75 -4.51 4.70 4.75
C GLN A 75 -4.80 3.97 6.07
N ALA A 76 -3.76 3.66 6.85
CA ALA A 76 -3.91 3.01 8.15
C ALA A 76 -4.67 3.91 9.13
N ALA A 77 -4.30 5.19 9.23
CA ALA A 77 -5.00 6.16 10.07
C ALA A 77 -6.47 6.34 9.63
N GLY A 78 -6.71 6.48 8.33
CA GLY A 78 -8.05 6.60 7.75
C GLY A 78 -8.91 5.35 7.97
N GLY A 79 -8.33 4.16 7.88
CA GLY A 79 -9.02 2.89 8.16
C GLY A 79 -9.43 2.77 9.63
N LEU A 80 -8.56 3.18 10.56
CA LEU A 80 -8.89 3.25 11.98
C LEU A 80 -10.01 4.27 12.24
N ALA A 81 -9.91 5.46 11.67
CA ALA A 81 -10.93 6.50 11.78
C ALA A 81 -12.29 6.02 11.24
N LEU A 82 -12.29 5.33 10.09
CA LEU A 82 -13.50 4.73 9.51
C LEU A 82 -14.11 3.70 10.48
N GLY A 83 -13.30 2.78 11.01
CA GLY A 83 -13.74 1.76 11.95
C GLY A 83 -14.31 2.33 13.26
N VAL A 84 -13.74 3.42 13.78
CA VAL A 84 -14.27 4.14 14.95
C VAL A 84 -15.56 4.87 14.61
N SER A 85 -15.60 5.61 13.50
CA SER A 85 -16.79 6.37 13.08
C SER A 85 -18.01 5.49 12.85
N ALA A 86 -17.81 4.30 12.27
CA ALA A 86 -18.87 3.32 12.03
C ALA A 86 -19.51 2.81 13.32
N ARG A 87 -18.80 2.86 14.46
CA ARG A 87 -19.30 2.46 15.77
C ARG A 87 -19.92 3.61 16.56
N LEU A 88 -19.30 4.80 16.51
CA LEU A 88 -19.67 5.92 17.37
C LEU A 88 -20.78 6.80 16.80
N VAL A 89 -20.87 6.93 15.47
CA VAL A 89 -21.81 7.87 14.84
C VAL A 89 -22.54 7.22 13.64
N PRO A 90 -23.27 6.11 13.85
CA PRO A 90 -23.96 5.40 12.76
C PRO A 90 -25.05 6.24 12.07
N ALA A 91 -25.54 7.31 12.73
CA ALA A 91 -26.62 8.16 12.24
C ALA A 91 -26.20 9.27 11.25
N LEU A 92 -24.89 9.44 10.98
CA LEU A 92 -24.39 10.44 10.01
C LEU A 92 -23.88 9.76 8.74
N PRO A 93 -24.73 9.41 7.76
CA PRO A 93 -24.34 8.56 6.62
C PRO A 93 -23.31 9.20 5.65
N VAL A 94 -23.16 10.53 5.67
CA VAL A 94 -22.27 11.26 4.76
C VAL A 94 -20.79 11.08 5.13
N VAL A 95 -20.46 11.09 6.43
CA VAL A 95 -19.06 11.02 6.89
C VAL A 95 -18.42 9.66 6.59
N PRO A 96 -19.07 8.50 6.89
CA PRO A 96 -18.55 7.19 6.51
C PRO A 96 -18.40 7.04 4.99
N SER A 97 -19.30 7.62 4.20
CA SER A 97 -19.27 7.50 2.73
C SER A 97 -18.06 8.22 2.11
N LEU A 98 -17.78 9.45 2.56
CA LEU A 98 -16.59 10.20 2.11
C LEU A 98 -15.29 9.55 2.57
N LEU A 99 -15.22 9.13 3.85
CA LEU A 99 -14.05 8.43 4.38
C LEU A 99 -13.81 7.11 3.66
N TYR A 100 -14.87 6.37 3.35
CA TYR A 100 -14.78 5.13 2.57
C TYR A 100 -14.26 5.39 1.15
N GLY A 101 -14.81 6.39 0.45
CA GLY A 101 -14.34 6.77 -0.88
C GLY A 101 -12.86 7.15 -0.89
N ALA A 102 -12.44 8.00 0.06
CA ALA A 102 -11.03 8.38 0.23
C ALA A 102 -10.13 7.17 0.55
N HIS A 103 -10.60 6.25 1.40
CA HIS A 103 -9.90 5.03 1.76
C HIS A 103 -9.69 4.13 0.53
N VAL A 104 -10.69 3.96 -0.34
CA VAL A 104 -10.58 3.16 -1.56
C VAL A 104 -9.62 3.81 -2.56
N VAL A 105 -9.74 5.11 -2.81
CA VAL A 105 -8.87 5.83 -3.76
C VAL A 105 -7.41 5.79 -3.31
N CYS A 106 -7.13 6.01 -2.02
CA CYS A 106 -5.78 5.94 -1.50
C CYS A 106 -5.20 4.51 -1.58
N ALA A 107 -6.02 3.48 -1.33
CA ALA A 107 -5.60 2.09 -1.50
C ALA A 107 -5.18 1.76 -2.94
N LEU A 108 -5.96 2.22 -3.94
CA LEU A 108 -5.63 2.06 -5.35
C LEU A 108 -4.35 2.81 -5.74
N ALA A 109 -4.14 4.01 -5.18
CA ALA A 109 -2.91 4.77 -5.39
C ALA A 109 -1.69 4.05 -4.81
N ILE A 110 -1.81 3.42 -3.63
CA ILE A 110 -0.75 2.59 -3.04
C ILE A 110 -0.43 1.42 -3.96
N LEU A 111 -1.44 0.69 -4.45
CA LEU A 111 -1.25 -0.44 -5.36
C LEU A 111 -0.50 -0.01 -6.63
N ALA A 112 -0.95 1.07 -7.29
CA ALA A 112 -0.32 1.57 -8.50
C ALA A 112 1.13 2.00 -8.29
N GLN A 113 1.41 2.71 -7.18
CA GLN A 113 2.77 3.13 -6.88
C GLN A 113 3.67 1.96 -6.45
N ALA A 114 3.14 0.99 -5.70
CA ALA A 114 3.89 -0.21 -5.33
C ALA A 114 4.31 -1.01 -6.58
N SER A 115 3.40 -1.18 -7.53
CA SER A 115 3.71 -1.82 -8.83
C SER A 115 4.78 -1.05 -9.59
N SER A 116 4.63 0.28 -9.67
CA SER A 116 5.62 1.15 -10.34
C SER A 116 7.01 1.05 -9.71
N VAL A 117 7.12 1.04 -8.38
CA VAL A 117 8.41 0.92 -7.67
C VAL A 117 9.02 -0.47 -7.86
N ALA A 118 8.21 -1.53 -7.81
CA ALA A 118 8.69 -2.90 -7.99
C ALA A 118 9.28 -3.09 -9.39
N THR A 119 8.52 -2.78 -10.44
CA THR A 119 8.99 -2.90 -11.83
C THR A 119 10.20 -2.01 -12.10
N ALA A 120 10.18 -0.74 -11.66
CA ALA A 120 11.31 0.15 -11.89
C ALA A 120 12.59 -0.28 -11.14
N TYR A 121 12.45 -0.95 -9.99
CA TYR A 121 13.60 -1.51 -9.28
C TYR A 121 14.18 -2.71 -10.04
N ASP A 122 13.31 -3.60 -10.52
CA ASP A 122 13.67 -4.80 -11.28
C ASP A 122 14.49 -4.43 -12.53
N MET A 123 13.95 -3.54 -13.37
CA MET A 123 14.63 -3.04 -14.58
C MET A 123 15.98 -2.38 -14.28
N TRP A 124 16.09 -1.68 -13.14
CA TRP A 124 17.34 -1.05 -12.72
C TRP A 124 18.36 -2.09 -12.22
N GLU A 125 17.92 -3.10 -11.46
CA GLU A 125 18.76 -4.16 -10.90
C GLU A 125 19.34 -5.03 -12.02
N GLU A 126 18.52 -5.38 -13.01
CA GLU A 126 18.91 -6.17 -14.18
C GLU A 126 19.75 -5.38 -15.20
N ARG A 127 19.95 -4.08 -14.99
CA ARG A 127 20.75 -3.20 -15.87
C ARG A 127 20.25 -3.20 -17.32
N GLU A 128 18.94 -3.31 -17.54
CA GLU A 128 18.29 -3.44 -18.85
C GLU A 128 18.67 -2.34 -19.87
N PHE A 129 19.30 -1.24 -19.43
CA PHE A 129 19.77 -0.12 -20.25
C PHE A 129 21.28 0.07 -20.31
N ARG A 130 22.10 -0.88 -19.83
CA ARG A 130 23.58 -0.76 -19.89
C ARG A 130 24.22 -1.27 -21.17
N GLU A 131 23.47 -1.92 -22.06
CA GLU A 131 23.98 -2.47 -23.32
C GLU A 131 23.54 -1.67 -24.58
N GLN A 132 22.89 -0.52 -24.41
CA GLN A 132 22.40 0.33 -25.52
C GLN A 132 23.09 1.71 -25.62
N ALA A 133 24.27 1.89 -25.04
CA ALA A 133 25.07 3.13 -25.11
C ALA A 133 26.52 2.82 -25.49
#